data_AF-A0A9W3J676-F1
#
_entry.id   AF-A0A9W3J676-F1
#
_cell.length_a   1.000
_cell.length_b   1.000
_cell.length_c   1.000
_cell.angle_alpha   90.00
_cell.angle_beta   90.00
_cell.angle_gamma   90.00
#
_symmetry.space_group_name_H-M   'P 1'
#
loop_
_entity.id
_entity.type
_entity.pdbx_description
1 polymer ?
#
loop_
_entity_poly.entity_id
_entity_poly.type
_entity_poly.pdbx_seq_one_letter_code
_entity_poly.pdbx_strand_id
1 'polypeptide(L)'
;MSLVGNLKELQEKAIDEKVLEFASEMEGVITESAVNGYSGYRYQILKENPDKHIMHSKLFVEKLQELMDGVKVEFKGEEKKNILGGSYYEYYIRFSWRD
;
A
#
# COMPACT_ATOMS: atom_id res chain seq x y z
N MET A 1 -19.87 -25.29 -5.08
CA MET A 1 -18.70 -24.47 -4.70
C MET A 1 -17.68 -25.35 -4.00
N SER A 2 -16.39 -25.09 -4.17
CA SER A 2 -15.30 -25.80 -3.47
C SER A 2 -14.81 -24.97 -2.29
N LEU A 3 -14.22 -25.61 -1.28
CA LEU A 3 -13.60 -24.92 -0.13
C LEU A 3 -12.60 -23.84 -0.58
N VAL A 4 -11.81 -24.14 -1.61
CA VAL A 4 -10.84 -23.21 -2.19
C VAL A 4 -11.52 -22.01 -2.86
N GLY A 5 -12.68 -22.20 -3.49
CA GLY A 5 -13.47 -21.11 -4.06
C GLY A 5 -13.94 -20.13 -2.99
N ASN A 6 -14.55 -20.65 -1.91
CA ASN A 6 -15.04 -19.83 -0.81
C ASN A 6 -13.90 -19.07 -0.11
N LEU A 7 -12.73 -19.68 0.06
CA LEU A 7 -11.56 -19.02 0.64
C LEU A 7 -11.04 -17.87 -0.23
N LYS A 8 -11.08 -18.01 -1.56
CA LYS A 8 -10.70 -16.93 -2.48
C LYS A 8 -11.68 -15.77 -2.40
N GLU A 9 -12.97 -16.04 -2.40
CA GLU A 9 -14.00 -14.99 -2.28
C GLU A 9 -13.86 -14.21 -0.97
N LEU A 10 -13.61 -14.90 0.15
CA LEU A 10 -13.34 -14.25 1.44
C LEU A 10 -12.06 -13.42 1.42
N GLN A 11 -11.00 -13.92 0.78
CA GLN A 11 -9.74 -13.20 0.65
C GLN A 11 -9.90 -11.93 -0.20
N GLU A 12 -10.58 -12.01 -1.34
CA GLU A 12 -10.84 -10.85 -2.21
C GLU A 12 -11.67 -9.81 -1.48
N LYS A 13 -12.69 -10.23 -0.73
CA LYS A 13 -13.49 -9.31 0.10
C LYS A 13 -12.65 -8.62 1.18
N ALA A 14 -11.76 -9.34 1.85
CA ALA A 14 -10.86 -8.76 2.85
C ALA A 14 -9.88 -7.76 2.23
N ILE A 15 -9.42 -8.03 1.00
CA ILE A 15 -8.60 -7.08 0.24
C ILE A 15 -9.42 -5.82 -0.07
N ASP A 16 -10.66 -5.96 -0.53
CA ASP A 16 -11.52 -4.82 -0.89
C ASP A 16 -11.82 -3.91 0.30
N GLU A 17 -12.17 -4.50 1.43
CA GLU A 17 -12.40 -3.76 2.68
C GLU A 17 -11.14 -3.00 3.10
N LYS A 18 -9.97 -3.65 3.03
CA LYS A 18 -8.70 -3.02 3.40
C LYS A 18 -8.28 -1.92 2.44
N VAL A 19 -8.50 -2.09 1.14
CA VAL A 19 -8.18 -1.09 0.11
C VAL A 19 -8.99 0.18 0.35
N LEU A 20 -10.28 0.05 0.64
CA LEU A 20 -11.15 1.20 0.94
C LEU A 20 -10.73 1.93 2.22
N GLU A 21 -10.47 1.19 3.30
CA GLU A 21 -9.99 1.74 4.57
C GLU A 21 -8.69 2.54 4.36
N PHE A 22 -7.70 1.90 3.72
CA PHE A 22 -6.40 2.51 3.48
C PHE A 22 -6.46 3.69 2.52
N ALA A 23 -7.33 3.63 1.49
CA ALA A 23 -7.50 4.75 0.57
C ALA A 23 -8.05 5.99 1.28
N SER A 24 -9.05 5.80 2.16
CA SER A 24 -9.62 6.91 2.93
C SER A 24 -8.60 7.54 3.89
N GLU A 25 -7.76 6.73 4.54
CA GLU A 25 -6.66 7.25 5.36
C GLU A 25 -5.66 8.06 4.52
N MET A 26 -5.28 7.53 3.36
CA MET A 26 -4.23 8.13 2.54
C MET A 26 -4.68 9.36 1.76
N GLU A 27 -5.97 9.48 1.41
CA GLU A 27 -6.52 10.69 0.79
C GLU A 27 -6.24 11.94 1.64
N GLY A 28 -6.47 11.86 2.96
CA GLY A 28 -6.20 12.98 3.87
C GLY A 28 -4.72 13.36 3.90
N VAL A 29 -3.84 12.37 4.04
CA VAL A 29 -2.38 12.58 4.09
C VAL A 29 -1.83 13.12 2.76
N ILE A 30 -2.32 12.62 1.63
CA ILE A 30 -1.92 13.07 0.29
C ILE A 30 -2.39 14.51 0.07
N THR A 31 -3.65 14.83 0.41
CA THR A 31 -4.19 16.18 0.30
C THR A 31 -3.39 17.17 1.13
N GLU A 32 -3.09 16.84 2.38
CA GLU A 32 -2.26 17.67 3.25
C GLU A 32 -0.84 17.83 2.69
N SER A 33 -0.24 16.75 2.18
CA SER A 33 1.09 16.79 1.56
C SER A 33 1.10 17.69 0.32
N ALA A 34 0.07 17.59 -0.53
CA ALA A 34 -0.06 18.41 -1.74
C ALA A 34 -0.25 19.89 -1.40
N VAL A 35 -1.07 20.23 -0.40
CA VAL A 35 -1.23 21.61 0.10
C VAL A 35 0.10 22.19 0.59
N ASN A 36 0.97 21.35 1.14
CA ASN A 36 2.32 21.75 1.57
C ASN A 36 3.36 21.77 0.42
N GLY A 37 2.93 21.59 -0.84
CA GLY A 37 3.78 21.68 -2.02
C GLY A 37 4.61 20.43 -2.33
N TYR A 38 4.29 19.29 -1.71
CA TYR A 38 4.91 18.00 -2.06
C TYR A 38 4.21 17.37 -3.27
N SER A 39 4.95 16.59 -4.05
CA SER A 39 4.47 15.84 -5.22
C SER A 39 4.46 14.31 -5.01
N GLY A 40 4.60 13.88 -3.76
CA GLY A 40 4.58 12.46 -3.42
C GLY A 40 4.64 12.19 -1.93
N TYR A 41 4.20 10.99 -1.57
CA TYR A 41 4.20 10.46 -0.21
C TYR A 41 4.67 9.01 -0.20
N ARG A 42 5.29 8.57 0.89
CA ARG A 42 5.81 7.21 1.04
C ARG A 42 5.31 6.60 2.34
N TYR A 43 4.39 5.65 2.23
CA TYR A 43 3.91 4.86 3.35
C TYR A 43 4.83 3.64 3.56
N GLN A 44 5.37 3.48 4.77
CA GLN A 44 6.15 2.29 5.14
C GLN A 44 5.25 1.19 5.69
N ILE A 45 5.31 0.00 5.09
CA ILE A 45 4.59 -1.16 5.59
C ILE A 45 5.39 -1.77 6.73
N LEU A 46 4.97 -1.49 7.96
CA LEU A 46 5.66 -2.00 9.15
C LEU A 46 5.46 -3.51 9.31
N LYS A 47 6.50 -4.20 9.80
CA LYS A 47 6.48 -5.65 10.03
C LYS A 47 5.39 -6.08 11.02
N GLU A 48 5.02 -5.20 11.94
CA GLU A 48 4.03 -5.41 12.99
C GLU A 48 2.59 -5.18 12.50
N ASN A 49 2.40 -4.61 11.30
CA ASN A 49 1.08 -4.44 10.72
C ASN A 49 0.47 -5.84 10.46
N PRO A 50 -0.67 -6.19 11.10
CA PRO A 50 -1.30 -7.50 10.94
C PRO A 50 -1.73 -7.77 9.48
N ASP A 51 -2.07 -6.71 8.75
CA ASP A 51 -2.58 -6.76 7.38
C ASP A 51 -1.48 -6.61 6.33
N LYS A 52 -0.19 -6.60 6.71
CA LYS A 52 0.92 -6.41 5.77
C LYS A 52 0.89 -7.39 4.59
N HIS A 53 0.37 -8.60 4.81
CA HIS A 53 0.27 -9.64 3.79
C HIS A 53 -0.76 -9.28 2.70
N ILE A 54 -1.84 -8.59 3.06
CA ILE A 54 -2.82 -8.01 2.13
C ILE A 54 -2.16 -6.85 1.36
N MET A 55 -1.48 -5.94 2.06
CA MET A 55 -0.85 -4.76 1.46
C MET A 55 0.31 -5.11 0.51
N HIS A 56 0.98 -6.25 0.72
CA HIS A 56 2.01 -6.78 -0.17
C HIS A 56 1.42 -7.46 -1.42
N SER A 57 0.11 -7.72 -1.45
CA SER A 57 -0.51 -8.39 -2.59
C SER A 57 -0.60 -7.46 -3.80
N LYS A 58 -0.38 -8.02 -4.99
CA LYS A 58 -0.52 -7.28 -6.25
C LYS A 58 -1.93 -6.69 -6.41
N LEU A 59 -2.94 -7.48 -6.05
CA LEU A 59 -4.34 -7.10 -6.16
C LEU A 59 -4.69 -5.88 -5.31
N PHE A 60 -4.14 -5.79 -4.09
CA PHE A 60 -4.33 -4.63 -3.23
C PHE A 60 -3.84 -3.33 -3.92
N VAL A 61 -2.64 -3.38 -4.50
CA VAL A 61 -2.02 -2.21 -5.14
C VAL A 61 -2.74 -1.83 -6.44
N GLU A 62 -3.19 -2.82 -7.22
CA GLU A 62 -4.02 -2.60 -8.41
C GLU A 62 -5.34 -1.91 -8.06
N LYS A 63 -6.08 -2.43 -7.08
CA LYS A 63 -7.34 -1.82 -6.64
C LYS A 63 -7.15 -0.45 -5.99
N LEU A 64 -6.08 -0.27 -5.22
CA LEU A 64 -5.74 1.04 -4.66
C LEU A 64 -5.43 2.07 -5.76
N GLN A 65 -4.73 1.66 -6.82
CA GLN A 65 -4.47 2.52 -7.99
C GLN A 65 -5.76 2.90 -8.72
N GLU A 66 -6.75 2.00 -8.80
CA GLU A 66 -8.06 2.29 -9.42
C GLU A 66 -8.87 3.33 -8.62
N LEU A 67 -8.75 3.33 -7.29
CA LEU A 67 -9.44 4.32 -6.43
C LEU A 67 -8.76 5.69 -6.41
N MET A 68 -7.43 5.72 -6.52
CA MET A 68 -6.62 6.93 -6.35
C MET A 68 -6.41 7.66 -7.68
N ASP A 69 -7.48 8.23 -8.23
CA ASP A 69 -7.39 8.99 -9.49
C ASP A 69 -6.43 10.18 -9.35
N GLY A 70 -5.67 10.47 -10.41
CA GLY A 70 -4.62 11.50 -10.41
C GLY A 70 -3.36 11.18 -9.59
N VAL A 71 -3.35 10.10 -8.80
CA VAL A 71 -2.20 9.67 -7.99
C VAL A 71 -1.66 8.33 -8.49
N LYS A 72 -0.37 8.30 -8.85
CA LYS A 72 0.33 7.07 -9.17
C LYS A 72 0.73 6.34 -7.89
N VAL A 73 0.37 5.07 -7.79
CA VAL A 73 0.63 4.16 -6.66
C VAL A 73 1.64 3.09 -7.09
N GLU A 74 2.73 2.92 -6.32
CA GLU A 74 3.76 1.90 -6.58
C GLU A 74 4.13 1.12 -5.32
N PHE A 75 4.21 -0.20 -5.40
CA PHE A 75 4.85 -1.02 -4.37
C PHE A 75 6.37 -1.05 -4.58
N LYS A 76 7.16 -0.78 -3.54
CA LYS A 76 8.63 -0.88 -3.58
C LYS A 76 9.20 -1.61 -2.38
N GLY A 77 10.03 -2.61 -2.63
CA GLY A 77 10.97 -3.15 -1.66
C GLY A 77 12.34 -2.52 -1.85
N GLU A 78 12.95 -2.02 -0.78
CA GLU A 78 14.30 -1.49 -0.76
C GLU A 78 15.17 -2.28 0.20
N GLU A 79 16.33 -2.76 -0.27
CA GLU A 79 17.35 -3.30 0.60
C GLU A 79 18.06 -2.17 1.35
N LYS A 80 18.13 -2.29 2.67
CA LYS A 80 18.83 -1.39 3.58
C LYS A 80 19.98 -2.13 4.23
N LYS A 81 21.11 -1.45 4.36
CA LYS A 81 22.25 -1.94 5.13
C LYS A 81 22.17 -1.38 6.53
N ASN A 82 22.37 -2.24 7.53
CA ASN A 82 22.54 -1.80 8.91
C ASN A 82 24.01 -1.45 9.18
N ILE A 83 24.25 -0.73 10.27
CA ILE A 83 25.58 -0.25 10.67
C ILE A 83 26.53 -1.41 11.02
N LEU A 84 25.97 -2.60 11.34
CA LEU A 84 26.70 -3.82 11.70
C LEU A 84 26.99 -4.73 10.49
N GLY A 85 26.76 -4.25 9.26
CA GLY A 85 27.09 -4.97 8.03
C GLY A 85 26.05 -6.00 7.56
N GLY A 86 24.91 -6.13 8.24
CA GLY A 86 23.76 -6.92 7.77
C GLY A 86 22.86 -6.13 6.83
N SER A 87 22.03 -6.82 6.05
CA SER A 87 20.97 -6.19 5.26
C SER A 87 19.57 -6.61 5.69
N TYR A 88 18.60 -5.72 5.49
CA TYR A 88 17.17 -5.95 5.71
C TYR A 88 16.37 -5.27 4.60
N TYR A 89 15.14 -5.72 4.39
CA TYR A 89 14.26 -5.13 3.39
C TYR A 89 13.18 -4.29 4.07
N GLU A 90 12.98 -3.09 3.54
CA GLU A 90 11.84 -2.25 3.88
C GLU A 90 10.90 -2.18 2.68
N TYR A 91 9.59 -2.28 2.95
CA TYR A 91 8.55 -2.29 1.91
C TYR A 91 7.64 -1.08 2.05
N TYR A 92 7.23 -0.52 0.91
CA TYR A 92 6.53 0.75 0.87
C TYR A 92 5.47 0.77 -0.22
N ILE A 93 4.42 1.55 0.05
CA ILE A 93 3.51 2.05 -0.96
C ILE A 93 3.88 3.50 -1.21
N ARG A 94 4.32 3.78 -2.43
CA ARG A 94 4.71 5.11 -2.88
C ARG A 94 3.57 5.72 -3.67
N PHE A 95 3.19 6.92 -3.26
CA PHE A 95 2.25 7.78 -3.94
C PHE A 95 3.02 8.91 -4.62
N SER A 96 2.66 9.23 -5.85
CA SER A 96 3.19 10.39 -6.56
C SER A 96 2.10 11.00 -7.41
N TRP A 97 2.01 12.32 -7.38
CA TRP A 97 1.08 13.10 -8.19
C TRP A 97 1.85 14.15 -8.95
N ARG A 98 1.26 14.64 -10.04
CA ARG A 98 1.75 15.83 -10.73
C ARG A 98 0.82 16.97 -10.35
N ASP A 99 1.41 18.10 -9.98
CA ASP A 99 0.70 19.37 -9.89
C ASP A 99 0.13 19.76 -11.27
#